data_AF-A0A937TTL8-F1
#
_entry.id   AF-A0A937TTL8-F1
#
_cell.length_a   1.000
_cell.length_b   1.000
_cell.length_c   1.000
_cell.angle_alpha   90.00
_cell.angle_beta   90.00
_cell.angle_gamma   90.00
#
_symmetry.space_group_name_H-M   'P 1'
#
loop_
_entity.id
_entity.type
_entity.pdbx_description
1 polymer ?
#
loop_
_entity_poly.entity_id
_entity_poly.type
_entity_poly.pdbx_seq_one_letter_code
_entity_poly.pdbx_strand_id
1 'polypeptide(L)'
;LLVNACRAAGIPARAVGTPLWTNKTGNHTWVEVWDGKWHYLGAAESKVLNTAWFTKQAAAADATKPVHRIYAACFQRTGTHFPMIWSRRDWSVPAVDVTACYTRKGKERKRGQEPFSAQNERQAQKTPEKA
;
A
#
# COMPACT_ATOMS: atom_id res chain seq x y z
N LEU A 1 15.68 -2.70 -6.57
CA LEU A 1 16.10 -4.00 -7.13
C LEU A 1 15.03 -5.08 -6.96
N LEU A 2 14.65 -5.47 -5.75
CA LEU A 2 13.70 -6.58 -5.50
C LEU A 2 12.36 -6.45 -6.26
N VAL A 3 11.74 -5.26 -6.28
CA VAL A 3 10.51 -5.02 -7.06
C VAL A 3 10.68 -5.41 -8.53
N ASN A 4 11.81 -5.06 -9.14
CA ASN A 4 12.07 -5.37 -10.54
C ASN A 4 12.33 -6.87 -10.75
N ALA A 5 13.04 -7.52 -9.80
CA ALA A 5 13.25 -8.96 -9.84
C ALA A 5 11.92 -9.74 -9.78
N CYS A 6 11.03 -9.37 -8.86
CA CYS A 6 9.68 -9.94 -8.79
C CYS A 6 8.91 -9.74 -10.10
N ARG A 7 8.91 -8.51 -10.63
CA ARG A 7 8.22 -8.18 -11.89
C ARG A 7 8.78 -8.96 -13.09
N ALA A 8 10.09 -9.16 -13.15
CA ALA A 8 10.74 -9.97 -14.19
C ALA A 8 10.33 -11.45 -14.12
N ALA A 9 10.02 -11.95 -12.92
CA ALA A 9 9.49 -13.29 -12.69
C ALA A 9 7.95 -13.38 -12.83
N GLY A 10 7.28 -12.33 -13.31
CA GLY A 10 5.82 -12.30 -13.47
C GLY A 10 5.04 -12.10 -12.16
N ILE A 11 5.71 -11.77 -11.05
CA ILE A 11 5.06 -11.52 -9.76
C ILE A 11 4.72 -10.03 -9.66
N PRO A 12 3.44 -9.64 -9.51
CA PRO A 12 3.10 -8.24 -9.30
C PRO A 12 3.69 -7.74 -7.99
N ALA A 13 4.52 -6.70 -8.07
CA ALA A 13 5.21 -6.13 -6.94
C ALA A 13 5.24 -4.60 -7.00
N ARG A 14 5.30 -3.94 -5.83
CA ARG A 14 5.39 -2.49 -5.71
C ARG A 14 6.30 -2.04 -4.56
N ALA A 15 6.90 -0.88 -4.72
CA ALA A 15 7.64 -0.21 -3.65
C ALA A 15 6.66 0.43 -2.67
N VAL A 16 6.93 0.26 -1.37
CA VAL A 16 6.11 0.80 -0.28
C VAL A 16 7.01 1.45 0.73
N GLY A 17 6.59 2.56 1.33
CA GLY A 17 7.42 3.23 2.32
C GLY A 17 6.68 4.22 3.20
N THR A 18 7.35 4.58 4.28
CA THR A 18 6.95 5.68 5.15
C THR A 18 7.99 6.82 5.06
N PRO A 19 7.56 8.09 4.96
CA PRO A 19 8.47 9.23 5.01
C PRO A 19 9.18 9.34 6.37
N LEU A 20 8.51 8.96 7.47
CA LEU A 20 9.05 9.02 8.82
C LEU A 20 8.20 8.15 9.77
N TRP A 21 8.84 7.25 10.50
CA TRP A 21 8.17 6.49 11.55
C TRP A 21 7.57 7.41 12.62
N THR A 22 6.52 6.95 13.31
CA THR A 22 5.86 7.71 14.39
C THR A 22 6.78 7.94 15.60
N ASN A 23 7.74 7.05 15.83
CA ASN A 23 8.80 7.20 16.85
C ASN A 23 9.98 8.09 16.38
N LYS A 24 9.91 8.69 15.19
CA LYS A 24 10.92 9.57 14.59
C LYS A 24 12.29 8.92 14.33
N THR A 25 12.38 7.60 14.23
CA THR A 25 13.67 6.90 13.98
C THR A 25 14.07 6.87 12.50
N GLY A 26 13.49 7.72 11.65
CA GLY A 26 13.82 7.83 10.22
C GLY A 26 12.74 7.31 9.27
N ASN A 27 13.07 7.29 7.99
CA ASN A 27 12.22 6.77 6.92
C ASN A 27 12.48 5.28 6.69
N HIS A 28 11.60 4.61 5.95
CA HIS A 28 11.87 3.24 5.51
C HIS A 28 11.10 2.89 4.24
N THR A 29 11.67 2.01 3.43
CA THR A 29 11.07 1.50 2.20
C THR A 29 11.23 -0.02 2.15
N TRP A 30 10.17 -0.71 1.74
CA TRP A 30 10.10 -2.16 1.59
C TRP A 30 9.30 -2.52 0.32
N VAL A 31 9.01 -3.81 0.15
CA VAL A 31 8.30 -4.33 -1.02
C VAL A 31 6.98 -4.95 -0.60
N GLU A 32 5.97 -4.76 -1.43
CA GLU A 32 4.78 -5.62 -1.42
C GLU A 32 4.69 -6.44 -2.70
N VAL A 33 4.27 -7.70 -2.57
CA VAL A 33 3.97 -8.65 -3.65
C VAL A 33 2.50 -9.08 -3.60
N TRP A 34 1.97 -9.53 -4.74
CA TRP A 34 0.58 -9.98 -4.86
C TRP A 34 0.46 -11.49 -5.07
N ASP A 35 -0.39 -12.14 -4.28
CA ASP A 35 -0.74 -13.58 -4.38
C ASP A 35 -2.26 -13.84 -4.25
N GLY A 36 -3.09 -12.84 -4.62
CA GLY A 36 -4.53 -12.79 -4.30
C GLY A 36 -4.87 -11.76 -3.23
N LYS A 37 -3.86 -11.33 -2.46
CA LYS A 37 -3.88 -10.07 -1.68
C LYS A 37 -2.47 -9.46 -1.67
N TRP A 38 -2.33 -8.25 -1.12
CA TRP A 38 -1.02 -7.62 -0.96
C TRP A 38 -0.32 -8.16 0.29
N HIS A 39 0.94 -8.58 0.13
CA HIS A 39 1.82 -9.08 1.17
C HIS A 39 3.10 -8.27 1.23
N TYR A 40 3.54 -7.83 2.41
CA TYR A 40 4.83 -7.13 2.54
C TYR A 40 5.98 -8.08 2.87
N LEU A 41 7.18 -7.71 2.44
CA LEU A 41 8.44 -8.37 2.79
C LEU A 41 9.59 -7.38 2.87
N GLY A 42 10.56 -7.67 3.74
CA GLY A 42 11.83 -6.95 3.82
C GLY A 42 12.75 -7.35 2.68
N ALA A 43 13.35 -6.37 1.98
CA ALA A 43 14.11 -6.66 0.75
C ALA A 43 15.44 -7.42 0.96
N ALA A 44 15.93 -7.48 2.20
CA ALA A 44 17.16 -8.14 2.60
C ALA A 44 16.94 -9.09 3.79
N GLU A 45 15.70 -9.52 4.02
CA GLU A 45 15.34 -10.42 5.13
C GLU A 45 14.82 -11.75 4.59
N SER A 46 15.36 -12.87 5.08
CA SER A 46 14.87 -14.21 4.80
C SER A 46 13.74 -14.59 5.77
N LYS A 47 12.64 -13.82 5.78
CA LYS A 47 11.46 -14.04 6.62
C LYS A 47 10.24 -14.41 5.79
N VAL A 48 9.26 -15.05 6.44
CA VAL A 48 7.94 -15.31 5.85
C VAL A 48 7.22 -14.01 5.53
N LEU A 49 6.31 -14.05 4.54
CA LEU A 49 5.50 -12.91 4.14
C LEU A 49 4.75 -12.29 5.32
N ASN A 50 4.59 -10.97 5.29
CA ASN A 50 4.01 -10.16 6.36
C ASN A 50 4.74 -10.28 7.71
N THR A 51 6.04 -10.58 7.68
CA THR A 51 6.89 -10.56 8.88
C THR A 51 8.22 -9.88 8.55
N ALA A 52 8.51 -8.77 9.22
CA ALA A 52 9.77 -8.02 9.09
C ALA A 52 10.14 -7.37 10.43
N TRP A 53 11.36 -6.87 10.58
CA TRP A 53 11.75 -6.15 11.80
C TRP A 53 10.88 -4.90 12.05
N PHE A 54 10.39 -4.28 10.97
CA PHE A 54 9.57 -3.07 11.01
C PHE A 54 8.08 -3.33 11.25
N THR A 55 7.62 -4.60 11.35
CA THR A 55 6.18 -4.93 11.50
C THR A 55 5.50 -4.11 12.61
N LYS A 56 6.13 -3.99 13.77
CA LYS A 56 5.59 -3.21 14.90
C LYS A 56 5.54 -1.71 14.61
N GLN A 57 6.55 -1.17 13.91
CA GLN A 57 6.61 0.25 13.55
C GLN A 57 5.57 0.61 12.49
N ALA A 58 5.39 -0.25 11.48
CA ALA A 58 4.33 -0.10 10.48
C ALA A 58 2.92 -0.20 11.08
N ALA A 59 2.71 -1.08 12.06
CA ALA A 59 1.43 -1.18 12.77
C ALA A 59 1.10 0.08 13.60
N ALA A 60 2.12 0.84 13.99
CA ALA A 60 2.00 2.10 14.74
C ALA A 60 1.90 3.35 13.84
N ALA A 61 1.72 3.18 12.52
CA ALA A 61 1.56 4.30 11.59
C ALA A 61 0.31 5.15 11.92
N ASP A 62 0.39 6.45 11.63
CA ASP A 62 -0.65 7.42 11.93
C ASP A 62 -1.27 7.97 10.64
N ALA A 63 -2.52 7.60 10.37
CA ALA A 63 -3.26 8.04 9.18
C ALA A 63 -3.61 9.55 9.21
N THR A 64 -3.54 10.22 10.36
CA THR A 64 -3.88 11.65 10.46
C THR A 64 -2.76 12.55 9.94
N LYS A 65 -1.50 12.09 9.98
CA LYS A 65 -0.32 12.88 9.63
C LYS A 65 0.35 12.33 8.37
N PRO A 66 0.37 13.06 7.23
CA PRO A 66 0.96 12.58 5.98
C PRO A 66 2.40 12.08 6.08
N VAL A 67 3.18 12.68 6.99
CA VAL A 67 4.59 12.31 7.24
C VAL A 67 4.75 10.92 7.88
N HIS A 68 3.70 10.38 8.52
CA HIS A 68 3.69 9.08 9.20
C HIS A 68 2.84 8.01 8.50
N ARG A 69 2.25 8.36 7.36
CA ARG A 69 1.48 7.42 6.54
C ARG A 69 2.40 6.46 5.78
N ILE A 70 1.80 5.39 5.30
CA ILE A 70 2.46 4.40 4.45
C ILE A 70 1.90 4.54 3.04
N TYR A 71 2.79 4.75 2.07
CA TYR A 71 2.45 4.94 0.68
C TYR A 71 2.97 3.78 -0.15
N ALA A 72 2.18 3.32 -1.10
CA ALA A 72 2.60 2.33 -2.08
C ALA A 72 2.61 2.96 -3.48
N ALA A 73 3.72 2.82 -4.20
CA ALA A 73 3.83 3.30 -5.57
C ALA A 73 2.82 2.58 -6.47
N CYS A 74 2.24 3.31 -7.42
CA CYS A 74 1.25 2.76 -8.35
C CYS A 74 1.39 3.40 -9.74
N PHE A 75 0.89 2.70 -10.76
CA PHE A 75 0.90 3.19 -12.15
C PHE A 75 -0.23 4.19 -12.43
N GLN A 76 -1.38 3.97 -11.80
CA GLN A 76 -2.51 4.87 -11.95
C GLN A 76 -2.16 6.23 -11.37
N ARG A 77 -2.36 7.30 -12.14
CA ARG A 77 -2.24 8.66 -11.60
C ARG A 77 -3.30 8.86 -10.53
N THR A 78 -2.86 9.11 -9.32
CA THR A 78 -3.69 9.46 -8.17
C THR A 78 -3.42 10.93 -7.80
N GLY A 79 -4.24 11.49 -6.90
CA GLY A 79 -3.98 12.81 -6.32
C GLY A 79 -2.81 12.84 -5.32
N THR A 80 -2.06 11.75 -5.18
CA THR A 80 -0.99 11.55 -4.20
C THR A 80 0.26 10.99 -4.90
N HIS A 81 1.45 11.33 -4.37
CA HIS A 81 2.73 10.84 -4.90
C HIS A 81 3.51 10.06 -3.84
N PHE A 82 4.44 9.22 -4.28
CA PHE A 82 5.33 8.48 -3.39
C PHE A 82 6.35 9.45 -2.77
N PRO A 83 6.41 9.59 -1.45
CA PRO A 83 7.28 10.56 -0.79
C PRO A 83 8.74 10.12 -0.85
N MET A 84 9.47 10.63 -1.83
CA MET A 84 10.91 10.46 -1.97
C MET A 84 11.61 11.51 -1.11
N ILE A 85 11.94 11.16 0.15
CA ILE A 85 12.53 12.12 1.11
C ILE A 85 13.84 12.76 0.62
N TRP A 86 14.57 12.07 -0.27
CA TRP A 86 15.78 12.56 -0.95
C TRP A 86 15.49 13.49 -2.15
N SER A 87 14.26 13.52 -2.66
CA SER A 87 13.80 14.32 -3.81
C SER A 87 12.41 14.89 -3.56
N ARG A 88 12.27 15.76 -2.54
CA ARG A 88 10.97 16.21 -2.02
C ARG A 88 10.11 17.01 -3.01
N ARG A 89 10.73 17.54 -4.07
CA ARG A 89 10.06 18.33 -5.11
C ARG A 89 9.64 17.48 -6.31
N ASP A 90 9.97 16.19 -6.31
CA ASP A 90 9.64 15.28 -7.40
C ASP A 90 8.31 14.55 -7.10
N TRP A 91 7.33 14.80 -7.94
CA TRP A 91 5.96 14.28 -7.85
C TRP A 91 5.66 13.31 -8.99
N SER A 92 6.69 12.86 -9.73
CA SER A 92 6.54 12.03 -10.92
C SER A 92 6.05 10.61 -10.65
N VAL A 93 6.18 10.12 -9.41
CA VAL A 93 5.80 8.77 -9.00
C VAL A 93 4.46 8.79 -8.25
N PRO A 94 3.34 8.36 -8.86
CA PRO A 94 2.04 8.29 -8.18
C PRO A 94 2.05 7.25 -7.05
N ALA A 95 1.23 7.49 -6.02
CA ALA A 95 1.07 6.55 -4.93
C ALA A 95 -0.34 6.49 -4.36
N VAL A 96 -0.63 5.38 -3.69
CA VAL A 96 -1.84 5.18 -2.88
C VAL A 96 -1.46 5.12 -1.41
N ASP A 97 -2.28 5.75 -0.55
CA ASP A 97 -2.16 5.58 0.91
C ASP A 97 -2.67 4.20 1.31
N VAL A 98 -1.79 3.37 1.85
CA VAL A 98 -2.08 2.01 2.31
C VAL A 98 -1.95 1.86 3.82
N THR A 99 -1.88 2.96 4.57
CA THR A 99 -1.75 2.98 6.05
C THR A 99 -2.79 2.08 6.73
N ALA A 100 -4.00 2.01 6.18
CA ALA A 100 -5.07 1.15 6.70
C ALA A 100 -4.73 -0.36 6.64
N CYS A 101 -3.92 -0.80 5.67
CA CYS A 101 -3.53 -2.22 5.56
C CYS A 101 -2.59 -2.66 6.69
N TYR A 102 -1.87 -1.71 7.30
CA TYR A 102 -0.88 -1.97 8.35
C TYR A 102 -1.44 -1.75 9.76
N THR A 103 -2.40 -0.85 9.92
CA THR A 103 -2.97 -0.47 11.22
C THR A 103 -4.19 -1.30 11.59
N ARG A 104 -4.40 -1.57 12.89
CA ARG A 104 -5.59 -2.30 13.39
C ARG A 104 -6.90 -1.59 13.02
N LYS A 105 -6.92 -0.25 13.12
CA LYS A 105 -8.08 0.59 12.73
C LYS A 105 -8.47 0.43 11.26
N GLY A 106 -7.51 0.19 10.37
CA GLY A 106 -7.80 -0.04 8.96
C GLY A 106 -8.30 -1.46 8.66
N LYS A 107 -7.86 -2.47 9.43
CA LYS A 107 -8.43 -3.83 9.38
C LYS A 107 -9.90 -3.85 9.82
N GLU A 108 -10.27 -3.03 10.80
CA GLU A 108 -11.67 -2.86 11.25
C GLU A 108 -12.53 -2.13 10.20
N ARG A 109 -12.02 -1.07 9.57
CA ARG A 109 -12.72 -0.37 8.46
C ARG A 109 -13.02 -1.29 7.28
N LYS A 110 -12.10 -2.19 6.92
CA LYS A 110 -12.29 -3.17 5.83
C LYS A 110 -13.35 -4.23 6.14
N ARG A 111 -13.67 -4.50 7.40
CA ARG A 111 -14.73 -5.44 7.80
C ARG A 111 -16.14 -4.82 7.69
N GLY A 112 -16.24 -3.50 7.71
CA GLY A 112 -17.50 -2.76 7.58
C GLY A 112 -17.75 -2.12 6.21
N GLN A 113 -16.86 -2.29 5.24
CA GLN A 113 -17.03 -1.82 3.86
C GLN A 113 -17.20 -3.02 2.92
N GLU A 114 -18.36 -3.10 2.27
CA GLU A 114 -18.61 -4.02 1.16
C GLU A 114 -17.49 -3.88 0.10
N PRO A 115 -16.94 -5.00 -0.41
CA PRO A 115 -15.87 -4.94 -1.40
C PRO A 115 -16.33 -4.22 -2.67
N PHE A 116 -15.43 -3.45 -3.28
CA PHE A 116 -15.67 -2.68 -4.51
C PHE A 116 -16.23 -3.54 -5.67
N SER A 117 -15.94 -4.84 -5.69
CA SER A 117 -16.52 -5.81 -6.63
C SER A 117 -18.05 -5.94 -6.50
N ALA A 118 -18.58 -5.94 -5.27
CA ALA A 118 -20.02 -6.09 -5.01
C ALA A 118 -20.82 -4.81 -5.37
N GLN A 119 -20.17 -3.65 -5.40
CA GLN A 119 -20.81 -2.39 -5.79
C GLN A 119 -21.02 -2.30 -7.31
N ASN A 120 -20.08 -2.81 -8.11
CA ASN A 120 -20.21 -2.86 -9.57
C ASN A 120 -21.27 -3.87 -10.03
N GLU A 121 -21.39 -5.03 -9.36
CA GLU A 121 -22.39 -6.05 -9.71
C GLU A 121 -23.83 -5.59 -9.41
N ARG A 122 -24.05 -4.84 -8.32
CA ARG A 122 -25.37 -4.25 -8.01
C ARG A 122 -25.77 -3.12 -8.96
N GLN A 123 -24.81 -2.43 -9.58
CA GLN A 123 -25.09 -1.42 -10.59
C GLN A 123 -25.39 -2.04 -11.96
N ALA A 124 -24.74 -3.16 -12.30
CA ALA A 124 -25.01 -3.91 -13.54
C ALA A 124 -26.41 -4.56 -13.57
N GLN A 125 -26.95 -4.96 -12.41
CA GLN A 125 -28.30 -5.56 -12.31
C GLN A 125 -29.47 -4.56 -12.31
N LYS A 126 -29.19 -3.24 -12.34
CA LYS A 126 -30.22 -2.18 -12.26
C LYS A 126 -30.55 -1.49 -13.58
N THR A 127 -30.08 -2.00 -14.72
CA THR A 127 -30.50 -1.48 -16.03
C THR A 127 -31.76 -2.24 -16.47
N PRO A 128 -32.97 -1.65 -16.45
CA PRO A 128 -34.12 -2.28 -17.06
C PRO A 128 -33.94 -2.26 -18.58
N GLU A 129 -34.07 -3.44 -19.18
CA GLU A 129 -34.24 -3.65 -20.61
C GLU A 129 -35.50 -2.89 -21.06
N LYS A 130 -35.32 -1.74 -21.72
CA LYS A 130 -36.43 -1.01 -22.35
C LYS A 130 -36.71 -1.65 -23.70
N ALA A 131 -37.83 -2.38 -23.77
CA ALA A 131 -38.57 -2.65 -25.00
C ALA A 131 -39.30 -1.39 -25.48
#